data_AF-A0A962F2D7-F1
#
_entry.id   AF-A0A962F2D7-F1
#
_cell.length_a   1.000
_cell.length_b   1.000
_cell.length_c   1.000
_cell.angle_alpha   90.00
_cell.angle_beta   90.00
_cell.angle_gamma   90.00
#
_symmetry.space_group_name_H-M   'P 1'
#
loop_
_entity.id
_entity.type
_entity.pdbx_description
1 polymer ?
#
loop_
_entity_poly.entity_id
_entity_poly.type
_entity_poly.pdbx_seq_one_letter_code
_entity_poly.pdbx_strand_id
1 'polypeptide(L)'
;MQVNGLLRSIDAVLRLLARVVGLALVFFSVGTSGFAHAGSTVMADGAGRSESRDERGKTLIAGRNVSCKDIRGVAVHTMQIANLGDVGRAGIINRVPIIAIDPDIIGKLPDKLQLFFYQHECAHHVLGHWFQMKTSMETEADCWAIRHGRDHGIFRREDVLSFAPFLAKSGGSVFGHLPGPERAKYLLKCFDTL
;
A
#
# COMPACT_ATOMS: atom_id res chain seq x y z
N MET A 1 49.57 22.44 8.48
CA MET A 1 48.50 23.05 9.30
C MET A 1 47.13 22.67 8.70
N GLN A 2 46.56 21.53 9.07
CA GLN A 2 45.26 21.11 8.53
C GLN A 2 44.57 20.06 9.44
N VAL A 3 44.58 20.31 10.77
CA VAL A 3 43.98 19.39 11.77
C VAL A 3 42.86 20.08 12.58
N ASN A 4 42.74 21.41 12.50
CA ASN A 4 41.80 22.18 13.34
C ASN A 4 40.37 22.33 12.75
N GLY A 5 40.13 21.90 11.52
CA GLY A 5 38.82 22.01 10.86
C GLY A 5 37.86 20.83 11.13
N LEU A 6 38.39 19.63 11.38
CA LEU A 6 37.57 18.42 11.53
C LEU A 6 37.00 18.27 12.95
N LEU A 7 37.72 18.76 13.97
CA LEU A 7 37.30 18.71 15.38
C LEU A 7 36.11 19.65 15.68
N ARG A 8 35.98 20.77 14.95
CA ARG A 8 34.84 21.70 15.14
C ARG A 8 33.51 21.18 14.58
N SER A 9 33.54 20.19 13.69
CA SER A 9 32.32 19.60 13.10
C SER A 9 31.72 18.50 13.97
N ILE A 10 32.55 17.78 14.72
CA ILE A 10 32.12 16.69 15.63
C ILE A 10 31.40 17.25 16.87
N ASP A 11 31.86 18.37 17.42
CA ASP A 11 31.23 19.03 18.57
C ASP A 11 29.82 19.58 18.26
N ALA A 12 29.56 19.95 17.01
CA ALA A 12 28.23 20.40 16.56
C ALA A 12 27.24 19.24 16.43
N VAL A 13 27.71 18.06 16.00
CA VAL A 13 26.88 16.85 15.87
C VAL A 13 26.55 16.24 17.24
N LEU A 14 27.50 16.22 18.18
CA LEU A 14 27.28 15.71 19.54
C LEU A 14 26.28 16.56 20.35
N ARG A 15 26.28 17.89 20.16
CA ARG A 15 25.31 18.79 20.82
C ARG A 15 23.89 18.70 20.23
N LEU A 16 23.75 18.27 18.99
CA LEU A 16 22.44 18.04 18.36
C LEU A 16 21.82 16.70 18.81
N LEU A 17 22.65 15.67 19.01
CA LEU A 17 22.20 14.36 19.49
C LEU A 17 21.76 14.38 20.97
N ALA A 18 22.39 15.22 21.81
CA ALA A 18 21.99 15.40 23.21
C ALA A 18 20.66 16.14 23.41
N ARG A 19 20.12 16.79 22.37
CA ARG A 19 18.80 17.46 22.42
C ARG A 19 17.64 16.59 21.91
N VAL A 20 17.93 15.50 21.20
CA VAL A 20 16.91 14.60 20.63
C VAL A 20 16.63 13.41 21.56
N VAL A 21 17.58 13.03 22.42
CA VAL A 21 17.39 11.98 23.43
C VAL A 21 17.08 12.61 24.78
N GLY A 22 15.84 13.08 24.93
CA GLY A 22 15.26 13.40 26.23
C GLY A 22 15.14 12.14 27.08
N LEU A 23 16.23 11.79 27.77
CA LEU A 23 16.29 10.69 28.73
C LEU A 23 15.50 11.09 29.98
N ALA A 24 14.23 10.69 30.04
CA ALA A 24 13.41 10.81 31.23
C ALA A 24 13.93 9.85 32.31
N LEU A 25 14.64 10.39 33.31
CA LEU A 25 14.89 9.73 34.58
C LEU A 25 13.56 9.62 35.33
N VAL A 26 12.98 8.41 35.36
CA VAL A 26 11.84 8.09 36.21
C VAL A 26 12.39 7.71 37.60
N PHE A 27 12.19 8.61 38.56
CA PHE A 27 12.39 8.33 39.97
C PHE A 27 11.24 7.44 40.47
N PHE A 28 11.54 6.24 40.97
CA PHE A 28 10.61 5.47 41.78
C PHE A 28 10.66 6.01 43.22
N SER A 29 9.61 6.71 43.65
CA SER A 29 9.34 6.92 45.07
C SER A 29 8.24 5.95 45.52
N VAL A 30 8.59 5.09 46.47
CA VAL A 30 7.64 4.28 47.23
C VAL A 30 7.06 5.18 48.32
N GLY A 31 5.74 5.34 48.34
CA GLY A 31 5.02 6.14 49.34
C GLY A 31 3.65 5.54 49.64
N THR A 32 3.45 5.17 50.90
CA THR A 32 2.32 4.44 51.47
C THR A 32 1.07 5.31 51.74
N SER A 33 -0.10 4.68 51.59
CA SER A 33 -1.36 4.79 52.34
C SER A 33 -1.92 6.15 52.81
N GLY A 34 -3.18 6.43 52.43
CA GLY A 34 -4.05 7.39 53.12
C GLY A 34 -5.44 7.53 52.48
N PHE A 35 -6.49 7.14 53.21
CA PHE A 35 -7.91 7.35 52.88
C PHE A 35 -8.35 8.81 53.13
N ALA A 36 -9.24 9.38 52.31
CA ALA A 36 -10.45 10.15 52.73
C ALA A 36 -11.31 10.66 51.56
N HIS A 37 -12.58 10.96 51.91
CA HIS A 37 -13.79 11.17 51.11
C HIS A 37 -13.93 12.44 50.23
N ALA A 38 -14.75 12.27 49.19
CA ALA A 38 -15.86 13.09 48.67
C ALA A 38 -15.65 14.55 48.20
N GLY A 39 -16.08 14.82 46.96
CA GLY A 39 -16.39 16.17 46.46
C GLY A 39 -16.49 16.25 44.93
N SER A 40 -17.71 16.46 44.41
CA SER A 40 -18.08 16.56 43.00
C SER A 40 -17.37 17.68 42.23
N THR A 41 -17.02 17.46 40.94
CA THR A 41 -17.59 18.16 39.75
C THR A 41 -16.76 17.97 38.46
N VAL A 42 -17.50 18.01 37.32
CA VAL A 42 -17.16 18.27 35.90
C VAL A 42 -16.27 17.33 35.06
N MET A 43 -16.93 16.69 34.08
CA MET A 43 -16.60 16.55 32.64
C MET A 43 -15.14 16.38 32.22
N ALA A 44 -14.82 15.22 31.65
CA ALA A 44 -14.08 15.13 30.38
C ALA A 44 -14.21 13.71 29.80
N ASP A 45 -14.91 13.60 28.67
CA ASP A 45 -14.80 12.48 27.74
C ASP A 45 -13.33 12.31 27.35
N GLY A 46 -12.77 11.14 27.68
CA GLY A 46 -11.36 10.85 27.59
C GLY A 46 -11.06 9.70 26.64
N ALA A 47 -10.95 10.03 25.36
CA ALA A 47 -10.06 9.42 24.39
C ALA A 47 -10.39 7.99 23.90
N GLY A 48 -11.17 7.96 22.81
CA GLY A 48 -10.93 7.02 21.72
C GLY A 48 -9.45 7.04 21.32
N ARG A 49 -8.75 5.92 21.54
CA ARG A 49 -7.36 5.74 21.14
C ARG A 49 -7.15 4.32 20.60
N SER A 50 -7.94 3.94 19.60
CA SER A 50 -7.75 2.68 18.87
C SER A 50 -8.23 2.73 17.41
N GLU A 51 -8.12 3.88 16.75
CA GLU A 51 -8.51 3.99 15.32
C GLU A 51 -7.34 4.36 14.40
N SER A 52 -6.24 4.92 14.92
CA SER A 52 -5.18 5.49 14.05
C SER A 52 -4.07 4.54 13.60
N ARG A 53 -4.08 3.27 14.02
CA ARG A 53 -3.07 2.28 13.58
C ARG A 53 -3.56 1.36 12.45
N ASP A 54 -4.87 1.19 12.31
CA ASP A 54 -5.51 0.28 11.34
C ASP A 54 -5.77 0.95 9.98
N GLU A 55 -5.85 2.28 9.94
CA GLU A 55 -6.11 3.05 8.69
C GLU A 55 -4.89 3.18 7.78
N ARG A 56 -3.67 2.85 8.24
CA ARG A 56 -2.42 2.96 7.43
C ARG A 56 -2.26 1.89 6.36
N GLY A 57 -3.24 0.99 6.22
CA GLY A 57 -3.32 -0.02 5.18
C GLY A 57 -4.65 -0.04 4.44
N LYS A 58 -5.59 0.87 4.76
CA LYS A 58 -6.89 0.95 4.10
C LYS A 58 -6.88 2.13 3.15
N THR A 59 -6.78 1.84 1.85
CA THR A 59 -6.99 2.83 0.80
C THR A 59 -8.36 2.60 0.19
N LEU A 60 -9.06 3.68 -0.17
CA LEU A 60 -10.30 3.58 -0.91
C LEU A 60 -10.01 3.50 -2.41
N ILE A 61 -10.46 2.43 -3.05
CA ILE A 61 -10.48 2.25 -4.50
C ILE A 61 -11.91 1.88 -4.89
N ALA A 62 -12.52 2.60 -5.84
CA ALA A 62 -13.94 2.45 -6.19
C ALA A 62 -14.89 2.46 -4.96
N GLY A 63 -14.64 3.36 -4.01
CA GLY A 63 -15.44 3.45 -2.77
C GLY A 63 -15.30 2.27 -1.80
N ARG A 64 -14.36 1.34 -2.03
CA ARG A 64 -14.14 0.17 -1.18
C ARG A 64 -12.77 0.24 -0.51
N ASN A 65 -12.73 -0.16 0.76
CA ASN A 65 -11.46 -0.39 1.45
C ASN A 65 -10.75 -1.58 0.80
N VAL A 66 -9.55 -1.32 0.29
CA VAL A 66 -8.67 -2.34 -0.26
C VAL A 66 -7.44 -2.52 0.62
N SER A 67 -6.89 -3.73 0.61
CA SER A 67 -5.65 -4.08 1.30
C SER A 67 -4.93 -5.19 0.53
N CYS A 68 -3.62 -5.27 0.70
CA CYS A 68 -2.78 -6.29 0.06
C CYS A 68 -1.74 -6.82 1.05
N LYS A 69 -1.43 -8.10 0.94
CA LYS A 69 -0.32 -8.75 1.64
C LYS A 69 0.58 -9.42 0.61
N ASP A 70 1.89 -9.34 0.81
CA ASP A 70 2.85 -10.02 -0.07
C ASP A 70 2.89 -11.52 0.19
N ILE A 71 3.71 -12.25 -0.58
CA ILE A 71 3.92 -13.70 -0.44
C ILE A 71 4.35 -14.16 0.96
N ARG A 72 4.86 -13.25 1.81
CA ARG A 72 5.29 -13.52 3.19
C ARG A 72 4.20 -13.16 4.21
N GLY A 73 3.04 -12.69 3.76
CA GLY A 73 1.97 -12.20 4.61
C GLY A 73 2.21 -10.79 5.15
N VAL A 74 3.24 -10.08 4.69
CA VAL A 74 3.55 -8.70 5.12
C VAL A 74 2.62 -7.74 4.40
N ALA A 75 2.06 -6.77 5.13
CA ALA A 75 1.19 -5.75 4.55
C ALA A 75 1.93 -4.91 3.49
N VAL A 76 1.28 -4.70 2.35
CA VAL A 76 1.77 -3.85 1.26
C VAL A 76 1.13 -2.48 1.38
N HIS A 77 1.95 -1.44 1.41
CA HIS A 77 1.45 -0.07 1.59
C HIS A 77 0.95 0.51 0.27
N THR A 78 -0.30 0.91 0.22
CA THR A 78 -0.86 1.62 -0.94
C THR A 78 -0.63 3.13 -0.79
N MET A 79 -0.11 3.76 -1.84
CA MET A 79 0.18 5.19 -1.91
C MET A 79 -0.48 5.79 -3.15
N GLN A 80 -1.09 6.96 -3.02
CA GLN A 80 -1.60 7.71 -4.17
C GLN A 80 -0.52 8.69 -4.64
N ILE A 81 -0.08 8.55 -5.89
CA ILE A 81 0.98 9.35 -6.51
C ILE A 81 0.49 9.84 -7.86
N ALA A 82 0.17 11.12 -7.95
CA ALA A 82 -0.25 11.74 -9.21
C ALA A 82 0.91 11.82 -10.22
N ASN A 83 0.57 11.82 -11.50
CA ASN A 83 1.50 11.87 -12.63
C ASN A 83 2.47 10.67 -12.67
N LEU A 84 1.96 9.47 -12.34
CA LEU A 84 2.75 8.24 -12.40
C LEU A 84 3.09 7.84 -13.86
N GLY A 85 2.27 8.32 -14.81
CA GLY A 85 2.34 7.92 -16.22
C GLY A 85 1.71 6.55 -16.51
N ASP A 86 1.10 5.92 -15.50
CA ASP A 86 0.40 4.64 -15.55
C ASP A 86 -0.69 4.60 -14.47
N VAL A 87 -1.62 3.64 -14.53
CA VAL A 87 -2.69 3.47 -13.53
C VAL A 87 -2.12 3.11 -12.16
N GLY A 88 -1.11 2.24 -12.13
CA GLY A 88 -0.50 1.74 -10.91
C GLY A 88 0.90 1.18 -11.13
N ARG A 89 1.61 0.95 -10.02
CA ARG A 89 2.92 0.29 -10.01
C ARG A 89 3.21 -0.39 -8.68
N ALA A 90 3.51 -1.67 -8.73
CA ALA A 90 4.07 -2.43 -7.63
C ALA A 90 5.60 -2.18 -7.51
N GLY A 91 6.10 -2.07 -6.28
CA GLY A 91 7.53 -1.89 -6.05
C GLY A 91 7.95 -2.07 -4.59
N ILE A 92 9.26 -1.93 -4.34
CA ILE A 92 9.85 -1.95 -3.00
C ILE A 92 10.62 -0.65 -2.78
N ILE A 93 10.34 0.08 -1.70
CA ILE A 93 11.08 1.28 -1.29
C ILE A 93 11.64 1.05 0.11
N ASN A 94 12.97 1.13 0.28
CA ASN A 94 13.61 0.94 1.59
C ASN A 94 13.17 -0.35 2.32
N ARG A 95 13.05 -1.47 1.57
CA ARG A 95 12.54 -2.78 2.04
C ARG A 95 11.05 -2.83 2.42
N VAL A 96 10.29 -1.77 2.14
CA VAL A 96 8.85 -1.72 2.34
C VAL A 96 8.15 -2.02 1.01
N PRO A 97 7.28 -3.04 0.94
CA PRO A 97 6.49 -3.28 -0.27
C PRO A 97 5.40 -2.22 -0.42
N ILE A 98 5.29 -1.66 -1.63
CA ILE A 98 4.34 -0.61 -1.96
C ILE A 98 3.55 -0.90 -3.23
N ILE A 99 2.35 -0.32 -3.29
CA ILE A 99 1.55 -0.14 -4.50
C ILE A 99 1.36 1.36 -4.69
N ALA A 100 1.94 1.94 -5.72
CA ALA A 100 1.65 3.30 -6.14
C ALA A 100 0.45 3.28 -7.09
N ILE A 101 -0.52 4.17 -6.89
CA ILE A 101 -1.69 4.34 -7.75
C ILE A 101 -1.78 5.79 -8.18
N ASP A 102 -2.04 6.05 -9.45
CA ASP A 102 -2.35 7.40 -9.94
C ASP A 102 -3.85 7.69 -9.75
N PRO A 103 -4.23 8.57 -8.81
CA PRO A 103 -5.64 8.85 -8.53
C PRO A 103 -6.37 9.48 -9.72
N ASP A 104 -5.67 10.25 -10.56
CA ASP A 104 -6.27 10.97 -11.68
C ASP A 104 -6.52 10.05 -12.88
N ILE A 105 -5.75 8.96 -12.99
CA ILE A 105 -5.94 7.96 -14.04
C ILE A 105 -6.96 6.91 -13.57
N ILE A 106 -6.76 6.32 -12.38
CA ILE A 106 -7.63 5.24 -11.90
C ILE A 106 -9.07 5.74 -11.69
N GLY A 107 -9.26 6.97 -11.22
CA GLY A 107 -10.59 7.54 -10.97
C GLY A 107 -11.46 7.74 -12.23
N LYS A 108 -10.87 7.65 -13.43
CA LYS A 108 -11.59 7.73 -14.72
C LYS A 108 -12.08 6.36 -15.20
N LEU A 109 -11.68 5.28 -14.54
CA LEU A 109 -12.05 3.92 -14.91
C LEU A 109 -13.33 3.51 -14.18
N PRO A 110 -14.15 2.60 -14.75
CA PRO A 110 -15.27 2.01 -14.03
C PRO A 110 -14.83 1.32 -12.75
N ASP A 111 -15.66 1.35 -11.72
CA ASP A 111 -15.37 0.82 -10.38
C ASP A 111 -14.71 -0.56 -10.37
N LYS A 112 -15.25 -1.51 -11.15
CA LYS A 112 -14.69 -2.88 -11.24
C LYS A 112 -13.32 -2.91 -11.90
N LEU A 113 -13.08 -2.04 -12.88
CA LEU A 113 -11.78 -1.94 -13.53
C LEU A 113 -10.73 -1.28 -12.62
N GLN A 114 -11.13 -0.33 -11.77
CA GLN A 114 -10.23 0.21 -10.72
C GLN A 114 -9.77 -0.90 -9.77
N LEU A 115 -10.71 -1.73 -9.30
CA LEU A 115 -10.39 -2.85 -8.43
C LEU A 115 -9.50 -3.89 -9.11
N PHE A 116 -9.70 -4.13 -10.41
CA PHE A 116 -8.83 -5.00 -11.20
C PHE A 116 -7.39 -4.47 -11.20
N PHE A 117 -7.16 -3.20 -11.51
CA PHE A 117 -5.81 -2.64 -11.51
C PHE A 117 -5.17 -2.66 -10.12
N TYR A 118 -5.92 -2.39 -9.06
CA TYR A 118 -5.40 -2.56 -7.71
C TYR A 118 -4.97 -4.01 -7.42
N GLN A 119 -5.81 -4.98 -7.80
CA GLN A 119 -5.52 -6.40 -7.62
C GLN A 119 -4.35 -6.87 -8.49
N HIS A 120 -4.17 -6.30 -9.68
CA HIS A 120 -3.01 -6.51 -10.55
C HIS A 120 -1.72 -6.13 -9.83
N GLU A 121 -1.66 -4.91 -9.28
CA GLU A 121 -0.48 -4.48 -8.52
C GLU A 121 -0.26 -5.33 -7.27
N CYS A 122 -1.34 -5.75 -6.61
CA CYS A 122 -1.23 -6.68 -5.48
C CYS A 122 -0.69 -8.05 -5.90
N ALA A 123 -1.08 -8.55 -7.08
CA ALA A 123 -0.63 -9.83 -7.59
C ALA A 123 0.90 -9.89 -7.73
N HIS A 124 1.54 -8.79 -8.14
CA HIS A 124 3.01 -8.73 -8.18
C HIS A 124 3.65 -8.98 -6.80
N HIS A 125 3.01 -8.55 -5.71
CA HIS A 125 3.50 -8.83 -4.36
C HIS A 125 3.18 -10.25 -3.90
N VAL A 126 1.95 -10.72 -4.15
CA VAL A 126 1.48 -12.06 -3.78
C VAL A 126 2.28 -13.15 -4.48
N LEU A 127 2.61 -12.95 -5.76
CA LEU A 127 3.35 -13.90 -6.58
C LEU A 127 4.88 -13.74 -6.47
N GLY A 128 5.35 -12.77 -5.68
CA GLY A 128 6.79 -12.56 -5.50
C GLY A 128 7.52 -12.03 -6.74
N HIS A 129 6.78 -11.36 -7.62
CA HIS A 129 7.30 -10.78 -8.85
C HIS A 129 8.45 -9.79 -8.63
N TRP A 130 8.57 -9.16 -7.45
CA TRP A 130 9.69 -8.26 -7.15
C TRP A 130 11.05 -8.95 -6.97
N PHE A 131 11.12 -10.28 -6.79
CA PHE A 131 12.38 -11.04 -6.70
C PHE A 131 12.49 -12.18 -7.71
N GLN A 132 11.40 -12.54 -8.39
CA GLN A 132 11.39 -13.52 -9.48
C GLN A 132 11.00 -12.86 -10.79
N MET A 133 11.99 -12.28 -11.48
CA MET A 133 11.76 -11.64 -12.77
C MET A 133 11.60 -12.67 -13.88
N LYS A 134 10.46 -12.65 -14.57
CA LYS A 134 10.10 -13.49 -15.73
C LYS A 134 9.30 -12.67 -16.74
N THR A 135 9.33 -13.05 -18.01
CA THR A 135 8.55 -12.37 -19.05
C THR A 135 7.04 -12.58 -18.91
N SER A 136 6.61 -13.57 -18.12
CA SER A 136 5.20 -13.92 -17.89
C SER A 136 4.55 -13.16 -16.72
N MET A 137 5.31 -12.37 -15.95
CA MET A 137 4.84 -11.78 -14.69
C MET A 137 3.58 -10.93 -14.86
N GLU A 138 3.50 -10.13 -15.92
CA GLU A 138 2.32 -9.29 -16.17
C GLU A 138 1.08 -10.11 -16.48
N THR A 139 1.21 -11.16 -17.30
CA THR A 139 0.10 -12.08 -17.58
C THR A 139 -0.27 -12.92 -16.37
N GLU A 140 0.69 -13.28 -15.52
CA GLU A 140 0.44 -13.98 -14.25
C GLU A 140 -0.33 -13.07 -13.27
N ALA A 141 0.04 -11.79 -13.19
CA ALA A 141 -0.64 -10.78 -12.38
C ALA A 141 -2.07 -10.51 -12.87
N ASP A 142 -2.25 -10.33 -14.17
CA ASP A 142 -3.56 -10.21 -14.84
C ASP A 142 -4.47 -11.39 -14.47
N CYS A 143 -3.96 -12.62 -14.64
CA CYS A 143 -4.74 -13.83 -14.42
C CYS A 143 -5.09 -14.03 -12.94
N TRP A 144 -4.13 -13.75 -12.05
CA TRP A 144 -4.36 -13.80 -10.61
C TRP A 144 -5.43 -12.79 -10.19
N ALA A 145 -5.36 -11.54 -10.66
CA ALA A 145 -6.32 -10.49 -10.31
C ALA A 145 -7.75 -10.87 -10.72
N ILE A 146 -7.92 -11.38 -11.95
CA ILE A 146 -9.22 -11.82 -12.44
C ILE A 146 -9.78 -12.99 -11.63
N ARG A 147 -8.96 -14.02 -11.37
CA ARG A 147 -9.40 -15.19 -10.58
C ARG A 147 -9.71 -14.80 -9.15
N HIS A 148 -8.85 -14.01 -8.52
CA HIS A 148 -9.08 -13.51 -7.17
C HIS A 148 -10.39 -12.72 -7.10
N GLY A 149 -10.64 -11.80 -8.03
CA GLY A 149 -11.89 -11.06 -8.07
C GLY A 149 -13.11 -11.92 -8.34
N ARG A 150 -13.03 -12.93 -9.22
CA ARG A 150 -14.09 -13.94 -9.43
C ARG A 150 -14.40 -14.71 -8.16
N ASP A 151 -13.37 -15.28 -7.53
CA ASP A 151 -13.50 -16.20 -6.40
C ASP A 151 -14.04 -15.49 -5.15
N HIS A 152 -13.86 -14.17 -5.05
CA HIS A 152 -14.41 -13.34 -3.98
C HIS A 152 -15.72 -12.62 -4.35
N GLY A 153 -16.34 -12.97 -5.49
CA GLY A 153 -17.59 -12.36 -5.95
C GLY A 153 -17.48 -10.88 -6.32
N ILE A 154 -16.27 -10.38 -6.54
CA ILE A 154 -16.00 -9.00 -6.95
C ILE A 154 -16.28 -8.83 -8.44
N PHE A 155 -15.92 -9.82 -9.27
CA PHE A 155 -16.15 -9.79 -10.70
C PHE A 155 -17.15 -10.85 -11.13
N ARG A 156 -18.07 -10.43 -11.99
CA ARG A 156 -18.84 -11.31 -12.86
C ARG A 156 -18.22 -11.33 -14.24
N ARG A 157 -18.64 -12.28 -15.06
CA ARG A 157 -18.10 -12.44 -16.42
C ARG A 157 -18.36 -11.21 -17.29
N GLU A 158 -19.54 -10.62 -17.16
CA GLU A 158 -19.95 -9.39 -17.82
C GLU A 158 -19.10 -8.18 -17.42
N ASP A 159 -18.64 -8.12 -16.15
CA ASP A 159 -17.73 -7.06 -15.71
C ASP A 159 -16.41 -7.16 -16.48
N VAL A 160 -15.83 -8.37 -16.57
CA VAL A 160 -14.55 -8.59 -17.28
C VAL A 160 -14.67 -8.30 -18.77
N LEU A 161 -15.79 -8.68 -19.41
CA LEU A 161 -16.08 -8.31 -20.80
C LEU A 161 -16.13 -6.80 -20.98
N SER A 162 -16.69 -6.06 -20.03
CA SER A 162 -16.83 -4.60 -20.11
C SER A 162 -15.50 -3.84 -20.02
N PHE A 163 -14.39 -4.51 -19.68
CA PHE A 163 -13.07 -3.87 -19.59
C PHE A 163 -12.47 -3.56 -20.96
N ALA A 164 -12.87 -4.28 -22.01
CA ALA A 164 -12.22 -4.21 -23.32
C ALA A 164 -12.12 -2.79 -23.93
N PRO A 165 -13.15 -1.93 -23.89
CA PRO A 165 -13.06 -0.58 -24.45
C PRO A 165 -12.00 0.29 -23.76
N PHE A 166 -11.77 0.08 -22.47
CA PHE A 166 -10.79 0.83 -21.67
C PHE A 166 -9.36 0.35 -21.92
N LEU A 167 -9.20 -0.93 -22.25
CA LEU A 167 -7.90 -1.53 -22.56
C LEU A 167 -7.49 -1.30 -24.02
N ALA A 168 -8.43 -1.04 -24.93
CA ALA A 168 -8.22 -1.07 -26.39
C ALA A 168 -7.04 -0.24 -26.91
N LYS A 169 -6.67 0.85 -26.23
CA LYS A 169 -5.56 1.73 -26.61
C LYS A 169 -4.23 1.42 -25.90
N SER A 170 -4.19 0.41 -25.03
CA SER A 170 -2.96 -0.02 -24.38
C SER A 170 -2.05 -0.70 -25.40
N GLY A 171 -0.84 -0.17 -25.59
CA GLY A 171 0.11 -0.67 -26.58
C GLY A 171 0.84 -1.96 -26.18
N GLY A 172 0.64 -2.44 -24.95
CA GLY A 172 1.46 -3.51 -24.37
C GLY A 172 2.90 -3.05 -24.08
N SER A 173 3.76 -3.99 -23.69
CA SER A 173 5.17 -3.71 -23.41
C SER A 173 6.04 -4.95 -23.65
N VAL A 174 7.34 -4.71 -23.87
CA VAL A 174 8.37 -5.76 -23.95
C VAL A 174 8.56 -6.51 -22.63
N PHE A 175 8.02 -5.99 -21.53
CA PHE A 175 8.09 -6.58 -20.19
C PHE A 175 6.92 -7.54 -19.89
N GLY A 176 6.08 -7.85 -20.89
CA GLY A 176 5.04 -8.87 -20.80
C GLY A 176 3.61 -8.33 -20.77
N HIS A 177 3.40 -7.00 -20.77
CA HIS A 177 2.05 -6.46 -20.93
C HIS A 177 1.53 -6.79 -22.32
N LEU A 178 0.44 -7.54 -22.39
CA LEU A 178 -0.26 -7.79 -23.65
C LEU A 178 -0.83 -6.47 -24.19
N PRO A 179 -0.85 -6.26 -25.53
CA PRO A 179 -1.60 -5.16 -26.10
C PRO A 179 -3.10 -5.28 -25.76
N GLY A 180 -3.80 -4.15 -25.78
CA GLY A 180 -5.16 -4.01 -25.25
C GLY A 180 -6.15 -5.09 -25.66
N PRO A 181 -6.38 -5.33 -26.97
CA PRO A 181 -7.31 -6.35 -27.45
C PRO A 181 -6.93 -7.77 -27.00
N GLU A 182 -5.64 -8.10 -27.01
CA GLU A 182 -5.11 -9.38 -26.58
C GLU A 182 -5.26 -9.55 -25.06
N ARG A 183 -4.96 -8.50 -24.29
CA ARG A 183 -5.14 -8.47 -22.83
C ARG A 183 -6.61 -8.73 -22.48
N ALA A 184 -7.55 -8.04 -23.11
CA ALA A 184 -8.98 -8.23 -22.84
C ALA A 184 -9.44 -9.68 -23.08
N LYS A 185 -9.01 -10.32 -24.18
CA LYS A 185 -9.28 -11.74 -24.44
C LYS A 185 -8.65 -12.66 -23.39
N TYR A 186 -7.43 -12.33 -22.97
CA TYR A 186 -6.71 -13.09 -21.96
C TYR A 186 -7.37 -13.01 -20.57
N LEU A 187 -7.82 -11.81 -20.16
CA LEU A 187 -8.57 -11.63 -18.91
C LEU A 187 -9.84 -12.51 -18.89
N LEU A 188 -10.61 -12.52 -19.98
CA LEU A 188 -11.81 -13.36 -20.07
C LEU A 188 -11.46 -14.86 -19.99
N LYS A 189 -10.39 -15.29 -20.66
CA LYS A 189 -9.91 -16.67 -20.57
C LYS A 189 -9.54 -17.05 -19.13
N CYS A 190 -8.89 -16.15 -18.39
CA CYS A 190 -8.53 -16.36 -17.00
C CYS A 190 -9.76 -16.45 -16.09
N PHE A 191 -10.81 -15.68 -16.37
CA PHE A 191 -12.08 -15.76 -15.65
C PHE A 191 -12.74 -17.13 -15.84
N ASP A 192 -12.76 -17.63 -17.08
CA ASP A 192 -13.45 -18.87 -17.47
C ASP A 192 -12.68 -20.15 -17.05
N THR A 193 -11.41 -20.05 -16.64
CA THR A 193 -10.59 -21.20 -16.23
C THR A 193 -10.59 -21.36 -14.72
N LEU A 194 -10.96 -22.54 -14.22
CA LEU A 194 -10.97 -22.87 -12.78
C LEU A 194 -9.57 -22.73 -12.16
#